data_AF-A0A819M0G3-F1
#
_entry.id   AF-A0A819M0G3-F1
#
_cell.length_a   1.000
_cell.length_b   1.000
_cell.length_c   1.000
_cell.angle_alpha   90.00
_cell.angle_beta   90.00
_cell.angle_gamma   90.00
#
_symmetry.space_group_name_H-M   'P 1'
#
loop_
_entity.id
_entity.type
_entity.pdbx_description
1 polymer ?
#
loop_
_entity_poly.entity_id
_entity_poly.type
_entity_poly.pdbx_seq_one_letter_code
_entity_poly.pdbx_strand_id
1 'polypeptide(L)'
;DYDNSPLCEFKPVCRDRPNGNYVDQYRPNCQFHYTCLESRTFNYTACEHGYRFSIQHQKCLPAKQVKCLGNNINGSILFKISFFCVTLFKFYI
;
A
#
# COMPACT_ATOMS: atom_id res chain seq x y z
N ASP A 1 30.82 -0.84 10.30
CA ASP A 1 29.36 -0.66 10.47
C ASP A 1 28.60 -0.98 9.20
N TYR A 2 28.12 -2.22 9.09
CA TYR A 2 27.02 -2.53 8.17
C TYR A 2 25.75 -2.39 9.00
N ASP A 3 25.01 -1.31 8.78
CA ASP A 3 23.72 -1.05 9.39
C ASP A 3 22.74 -2.15 8.92
N ASN A 4 22.58 -3.19 9.75
CA ASN A 4 21.65 -4.29 9.56
C ASN A 4 20.22 -3.86 9.93
N SER A 5 19.81 -2.65 9.52
CA SER A 5 18.42 -2.25 9.68
C SER A 5 17.56 -3.05 8.69
N PRO A 6 16.59 -3.86 9.17
CA PRO A 6 15.71 -4.68 8.32
C PRO A 6 14.84 -3.86 7.34
N LEU A 7 14.90 -2.52 7.44
CA LEU A 7 14.24 -1.57 6.55
C LEU A 7 14.99 -1.30 5.24
N CYS A 8 16.30 -1.58 5.19
CA CYS A 8 17.15 -1.33 4.02
C CYS A 8 17.23 -2.53 3.06
N GLU A 9 16.89 -3.73 3.53
CA GLU A 9 16.95 -4.96 2.74
C GLU A 9 15.59 -5.35 2.13
N PHE A 10 14.51 -4.72 2.57
CA PHE A 10 13.19 -4.98 1.99
C PHE A 10 13.06 -4.32 0.61
N LYS A 11 13.30 -5.11 -0.45
CA LYS A 11 12.96 -4.75 -1.82
C LYS A 11 11.53 -5.21 -2.13
N PRO A 12 10.58 -4.31 -2.38
CA PRO A 12 9.24 -4.73 -2.76
C PRO A 12 9.30 -5.53 -4.06
N VAL A 13 8.61 -6.67 -4.08
CA VAL A 13 8.58 -7.58 -5.22
C VAL A 13 7.28 -7.37 -6.00
N CYS A 14 7.41 -7.09 -7.29
CA CYS A 14 6.28 -6.88 -8.21
C CYS A 14 5.73 -8.18 -8.83
N ARG A 15 6.09 -9.35 -8.29
CA ARG A 15 5.61 -10.65 -8.77
C ARG A 15 4.09 -10.67 -8.63
N ASP A 16 3.40 -11.01 -9.72
CA ASP A 16 1.94 -11.06 -9.82
C ASP A 16 1.21 -9.70 -9.66
N ARG A 17 1.94 -8.58 -9.79
CA ARG A 17 1.34 -7.24 -9.80
C ARG A 17 1.26 -6.70 -11.23
N PRO A 18 0.11 -6.14 -11.64
CA PRO A 18 0.02 -5.42 -12.91
C PRO A 18 0.90 -4.16 -12.89
N ASN A 19 1.16 -3.63 -14.08
CA ASN A 19 1.95 -2.40 -14.23
C ASN A 19 1.25 -1.24 -13.52
N GLY A 20 1.98 -0.50 -12.69
CA GLY A 20 1.42 0.62 -11.93
C GLY A 20 2.22 0.96 -10.68
N ASN A 21 1.74 1.95 -9.93
CA ASN A 21 2.39 2.41 -8.71
C ASN A 21 1.70 1.86 -7.47
N TYR A 22 2.52 1.41 -6.52
CA TYR A 22 2.12 0.73 -5.30
C TYR A 22 2.76 1.37 -4.08
N VAL A 23 2.03 1.33 -2.97
CA VAL A 23 2.55 1.74 -1.67
C VAL A 23 3.45 0.66 -1.12
N ASP A 24 4.55 1.09 -0.50
CA ASP A 24 5.30 0.24 0.42
C ASP A 24 4.55 0.10 1.75
N GLN A 25 3.92 -1.06 1.94
CA GLN A 25 3.16 -1.40 3.15
C GLN A 25 4.04 -1.79 4.34
N TYR A 26 5.32 -2.10 4.10
CA TYR A 26 6.25 -2.53 5.16
C TYR A 26 6.77 -1.33 5.93
N ARG A 27 6.80 -0.15 5.31
CA ARG A 27 7.16 1.09 5.97
C ARG A 27 5.91 1.84 6.46
N PRO A 28 5.93 2.35 7.69
CA PRO A 28 4.80 3.11 8.22
C PRO A 28 4.56 4.36 7.37
N ASN A 29 3.29 4.77 7.34
CA ASN A 29 2.81 6.02 6.74
C ASN A 29 2.77 6.14 5.21
N CYS A 30 2.98 5.09 4.42
CA CYS A 30 3.04 5.15 2.93
C CYS A 30 3.90 6.30 2.39
N GLN A 31 5.00 6.61 3.07
CA GLN A 31 5.93 7.61 2.57
C GLN A 31 6.62 7.14 1.30
N PHE A 32 6.85 5.83 1.21
CA PHE A 32 7.53 5.19 0.11
C PHE A 32 6.52 4.54 -0.82
N HIS A 33 6.82 4.61 -2.10
CA HIS A 33 6.07 3.96 -3.16
C HIS A 33 7.03 3.42 -4.20
N TYR A 34 6.53 2.49 -4.99
CA TYR A 34 7.29 1.85 -6.04
C TYR A 34 6.45 1.61 -7.28
N THR A 35 7.10 1.66 -8.43
CA THR A 35 6.49 1.37 -9.72
C THR A 35 6.84 -0.06 -10.12
N CYS A 36 5.81 -0.84 -10.42
CA CYS A 36 5.95 -2.13 -11.07
C CYS A 36 5.77 -1.97 -12.58
N LEU A 37 6.68 -2.58 -13.33
CA LEU A 37 6.60 -2.71 -14.78
C LEU A 37 7.09 -4.11 -15.16
N GLU A 38 6.29 -4.87 -15.91
CA GLU A 38 6.62 -6.23 -16.38
C GLU A 38 7.03 -7.17 -15.22
N SER A 39 6.28 -7.15 -14.12
CA SER A 39 6.57 -7.91 -12.90
C SER A 39 7.90 -7.57 -12.21
N ARG A 40 8.54 -6.45 -12.58
CA ARG A 40 9.79 -5.95 -11.97
C ARG A 40 9.57 -4.58 -11.33
N THR A 41 10.31 -4.32 -10.26
CA THR A 41 10.31 -3.03 -9.59
C THR A 41 11.21 -2.08 -10.36
N PHE A 42 10.61 -1.07 -11.00
CA PHE A 42 11.33 -0.13 -11.87
C PHE A 42 11.80 1.10 -11.10
N ASN A 43 10.96 1.64 -10.21
CA ASN A 43 11.27 2.83 -9.45
C ASN A 43 10.87 2.65 -7.98
N TYR A 44 11.67 3.16 -7.06
CA TYR A 44 11.40 3.15 -5.63
C TYR A 44 11.75 4.52 -5.06
N THR A 45 10.73 5.30 -4.67
CA THR A 45 10.90 6.70 -4.28
C THR A 45 10.04 7.06 -3.08
N ALA A 46 10.51 8.04 -2.32
CA ALA A 46 9.76 8.64 -1.22
C ALA A 46 8.99 9.86 -1.72
N CYS A 47 7.80 10.08 -1.16
CA CYS A 47 7.14 11.38 -1.23
C CYS A 47 7.88 12.40 -0.34
N GLU A 48 7.76 13.68 -0.69
CA GLU A 48 8.27 14.79 0.10
C GLU A 48 7.70 14.80 1.54
N HIS A 49 8.40 15.48 2.44
CA HIS A 49 7.97 15.61 3.83
C HIS A 49 6.56 16.19 3.94
N GLY A 50 5.68 15.51 4.67
CA GLY A 50 4.28 15.89 4.82
C GLY A 50 3.35 15.33 3.73
N TYR A 51 3.88 14.67 2.70
CA TYR A 51 3.12 14.02 1.64
C TYR A 51 3.23 12.50 1.73
N ARG A 52 2.12 11.79 1.44
CA ARG A 52 2.04 10.33 1.40
C ARG A 52 1.50 9.88 0.04
N PHE A 53 1.87 8.68 -0.38
CA PHE A 53 1.42 8.18 -1.68
C PHE A 53 -0.04 7.68 -1.60
N SER A 54 -0.90 8.21 -2.46
CA SER A 54 -2.30 7.80 -2.59
C SER A 54 -2.47 6.86 -3.78
N ILE A 55 -2.79 5.59 -3.52
CA ILE A 55 -3.04 4.60 -4.58
C ILE A 55 -4.22 5.03 -5.47
N GLN A 56 -5.26 5.61 -4.86
CA GLN A 56 -6.47 6.05 -5.58
C GLN A 56 -6.17 7.14 -6.62
N HIS A 57 -5.23 8.03 -6.32
CA HIS A 57 -4.87 9.15 -7.20
C HIS A 57 -3.54 8.93 -7.94
N GLN A 58 -2.86 7.82 -7.68
CA GLN A 58 -1.53 7.48 -8.19
C GLN A 58 -0.48 8.60 -7.99
N LYS A 59 -0.59 9.39 -6.92
CA LYS A 59 0.30 10.53 -6.63
C LYS A 59 0.52 10.77 -5.14
N CYS A 60 1.59 11.49 -4.81
CA CYS A 60 1.82 12.01 -3.47
C CYS A 60 0.80 13.12 -3.16
N LEU A 61 0.04 12.94 -2.09
CA LEU A 61 -0.93 13.90 -1.57
C LEU A 61 -0.59 14.25 -0.12
N PRO A 62 -1.04 15.41 0.40
CA PRO A 62 -0.85 15.77 1.80
C PRO A 62 -1.29 14.63 2.73
N ALA A 63 -0.51 14.34 3.76
CA ALA A 63 -0.76 13.21 4.66
C ALA A 63 -2.16 13.20 5.28
N LYS A 64 -2.74 14.39 5.50
CA LYS A 64 -4.12 14.56 6.01
C LYS A 64 -5.20 14.00 5.08
N GLN A 65 -4.91 13.88 3.78
CA GLN A 65 -5.85 13.41 2.76
C GLN A 65 -5.65 11.92 2.40
N VAL A 66 -4.56 11.31 2.85
CA VAL A 66 -4.20 9.93 2.48
C VAL A 66 -4.43 9.00 3.65
N LYS A 67 -5.28 8.01 3.46
CA LYS A 67 -5.48 6.93 4.43
C LYS A 67 -4.51 5.79 4.14
N CYS A 68 -3.46 5.74 4.94
CA CYS A 68 -2.47 4.68 4.87
C CYS A 68 -2.85 3.49 5.74
N LEU A 69 -2.88 2.31 5.14
CA LEU A 69 -3.03 1.03 5.84
C LEU A 69 -1.67 0.52 6.36
N GLY A 70 -0.75 1.43 6.72
CA GLY A 70 0.52 1.03 7.34
C GLY A 70 0.21 0.50 8.73
N ASN A 71 0.59 -0.74 9.01
CA ASN A 71 0.25 -1.53 10.20
C ASN A 71 0.15 -0.67 11.48
N ASN A 72 -1.08 -0.29 11.82
CA ASN A 72 -1.44 0.13 13.17
C ASN A 72 -1.95 -1.12 13.89
N ILE A 73 -1.02 -1.92 14.43
CA ILE A 73 -1.34 -2.89 15.48
C ILE A 73 -1.43 -2.15 16.82
N ASN A 74 -2.35 -1.19 16.94
CA ASN A 74 -2.94 -0.81 18.23
C ASN A 74 -4.05 0.23 18.04
N GLY A 75 -5.29 -0.28 18.01
CA GLY A 75 -6.47 0.50 18.33
C GLY A 75 -7.25 1.04 17.15
N SER A 76 -7.90 0.15 16.40
CA SER A 76 -9.28 0.33 15.90
C SER A 76 -9.68 -0.91 15.11
N ILE A 77 -10.26 -1.89 15.79
CA ILE A 77 -11.23 -2.80 15.18
C ILE A 77 -12.39 -1.93 14.71
N LEU A 78 -12.24 -1.41 13.50
CA LEU A 78 -13.32 -1.03 12.62
C LEU A 78 -12.96 -1.60 11.24
N PHE A 79 -12.79 -2.93 11.23
CA PHE A 79 -13.47 -3.72 10.22
C PHE A 79 -14.92 -3.22 10.21
N LYS A 80 -15.21 -2.23 9.37
CA LYS A 80 -16.55 -2.08 8.84
C LYS A 80 -16.78 -3.40 8.12
N ILE A 81 -17.46 -4.27 8.85
CA ILE A 81 -18.08 -5.47 8.35
C ILE A 81 -18.80 -5.09 7.05
N SER A 82 -18.19 -5.52 5.96
CA SER A 82 -18.88 -5.95 4.76
C SER A 82 -18.49 -7.42 4.66
N PHE A 83 -19.00 -8.32 5.50
CA PHE A 83 -20.22 -9.07 5.15
C PHE A 83 -20.87 -8.58 3.83
N PHE A 84 -20.15 -8.75 2.73
CA PHE A 84 -20.76 -9.07 1.45
C PHE A 84 -20.46 -10.54 1.13
N CYS A 85 -20.77 -11.40 2.11
CA CYS A 85 -21.46 -12.67 1.85
C CYS A 85 -22.97 -12.39 1.73
N VAL A 86 -23.33 -11.38 0.94
CA VAL A 86 -24.68 -11.04 0.51
C VAL A 86 -24.44 -10.56 -0.92
N THR A 87 -24.42 -11.42 -1.93
CA THR A 87 -25.60 -12.09 -2.43
C THR A 87 -25.07 -13.16 -3.38
N LEU A 88 -25.01 -14.42 -2.94
CA LEU A 88 -25.05 -15.53 -3.87
C LEU A 88 -26.38 -15.39 -4.61
N PHE A 89 -26.27 -14.88 -5.84
CA PHE A 89 -27.09 -15.26 -6.97
C PHE A 89 -28.50 -15.73 -6.61
N LYS A 90 -29.38 -14.74 -6.55
CA LYS A 90 -30.75 -14.81 -7.04
C LYS A 90 -30.83 -15.66 -8.32
N PHE A 91 -31.03 -16.98 -8.25
CA PHE A 91 -31.48 -17.87 -9.34
C PHE A 91 -31.77 -19.29 -8.83
N TYR A 92 -32.93 -19.49 -8.18
CA TYR A 92 -33.74 -20.71 -8.36
C TYR A 92 -35.14 -20.44 -7.77
N ILE A 93 -36.07 -20.04 -8.63
CA ILE A 93 -37.51 -20.24 -8.42
C ILE A 93 -37.83 -21.61 -9.00
#